data_AF-A0A5P9PNZ1-F1
#
_entry.id   AF-A0A5P9PNZ1-F1
#
_cell.length_a   1.000
_cell.length_b   1.000
_cell.length_c   1.000
_cell.angle_alpha   90.00
_cell.angle_beta   90.00
_cell.angle_gamma   90.00
#
_symmetry.space_group_name_H-M   'P 1'
#
loop_
_entity.id
_entity.type
_entity.pdbx_description
1 polymer ?
#
loop_
_entity_poly.entity_id
_entity_poly.type
_entity_poly.pdbx_seq_one_letter_code
_entity_poly.pdbx_strand_id
1 'polypeptide(L)'
;MNEFRLRLTAGQVDDYAAATGDRNPHYLDPAYARRTSFGGRVLPGALVVIAALAAVPAGWARAATGLTARFPRPLFPERTYRVVVSEEDGRAGTITVREGDLPVLAIEIVRGGPSAGAVRPGVTRLPREPESHEELKRGDVFTGSYGLPRPGALRELADRLGAQAVPDALLGALAWGSWFAGMRAPGRDAVLSGLRVREAGEPEDHDPRYAATITTADARTGTLAVNASCTGTGRGIEVELRAFRRRRVPTAGRTSATSVLPAGERLAGRKVLAVGGSRGIGAAIVSVLAAQGAGVWATERAPGPVEALSAEFGADRVRPLVLDAGDDESVRAAIAALAEDGVRLDGLVLSAGPAVLGSALHPDGVDTIREFVDTSLTVALRPLTAALELLEPGGWIVLLSSGAVDDVPDQLPQYLIAKSALEALGRYCAKRHGYRVLLARAPKMWTDLTNGPLGGRGTVPVERVAATIVGWVLGEVSGTRSEDDGPAVLSPAELAEWSPDPRAAGALRP
;
A
#
# COMPACT_ATOMS: atom_id res chain seq x y z
N MET A 1 -30.86 18.13 -7.92
CA MET A 1 -29.78 17.20 -8.30
C MET A 1 -29.63 16.24 -7.13
N ASN A 2 -30.01 14.97 -7.27
CA ASN A 2 -29.94 14.02 -6.15
C ASN A 2 -28.47 13.72 -5.85
N GLU A 3 -28.00 14.10 -4.66
CA GLU A 3 -26.65 13.78 -4.20
C GLU A 3 -26.67 12.36 -3.62
N PHE A 4 -26.12 11.39 -4.36
CA PHE A 4 -26.01 10.02 -3.90
C PHE A 4 -24.72 9.85 -3.09
N ARG A 5 -24.85 9.36 -1.85
CA ARG A 5 -23.72 9.05 -0.97
C ARG A 5 -23.48 7.55 -0.96
N LEU A 6 -22.27 7.14 -1.30
CA LEU A 6 -21.84 5.75 -1.31
C LEU A 6 -20.97 5.47 -0.09
N ARG A 7 -21.41 4.55 0.78
CA ARG A 7 -20.62 4.01 1.88
C ARG A 7 -20.80 2.50 1.90
N LEU A 8 -19.70 1.78 1.76
CA LEU A 8 -19.68 0.31 1.79
C LEU A 8 -18.94 -0.17 3.04
N THR A 9 -19.46 -1.19 3.69
CA THR A 9 -18.94 -1.73 4.95
C THR A 9 -17.98 -2.90 4.70
N ALA A 10 -17.20 -3.24 5.72
CA ALA A 10 -16.39 -4.46 5.69
C ALA A 10 -17.25 -5.74 5.50
N GLY A 11 -18.42 -5.81 6.14
CA GLY A 11 -19.32 -6.96 5.96
C GLY A 11 -19.84 -7.11 4.53
N GLN A 12 -20.06 -6.00 3.82
CA GLN A 12 -20.45 -6.05 2.40
C GLN A 12 -19.30 -6.53 1.49
N VAL A 13 -18.04 -6.33 1.89
CA VAL A 13 -16.89 -6.93 1.21
C VAL A 13 -16.87 -8.45 1.41
N ASP A 14 -17.13 -8.90 2.63
CA ASP A 14 -17.19 -10.33 2.96
C ASP A 14 -18.34 -11.03 2.20
N ASP A 15 -19.52 -10.39 2.14
CA ASP A 15 -20.67 -10.85 1.34
C ASP A 15 -20.32 -10.97 -0.16
N TYR A 16 -19.62 -9.97 -0.71
CA TYR A 16 -19.18 -9.97 -2.10
C TYR A 16 -18.19 -11.11 -2.39
N ALA A 17 -17.21 -11.31 -1.51
CA ALA A 17 -16.24 -12.40 -1.65
C ALA A 17 -16.92 -13.78 -1.57
N ALA A 18 -17.91 -13.94 -0.68
CA ALA A 18 -18.71 -15.15 -0.59
C ALA A 18 -19.57 -15.38 -1.85
N ALA A 19 -20.15 -14.31 -2.40
CA ALA A 19 -21.01 -14.38 -3.59
C ALA A 19 -20.25 -14.64 -4.90
N THR A 20 -18.99 -14.22 -5.00
CA THR A 20 -18.20 -14.28 -6.25
C THR A 20 -17.06 -15.30 -6.23
N GLY A 21 -16.65 -15.73 -5.03
CA GLY A 21 -15.45 -16.54 -4.83
C GLY A 21 -14.15 -15.78 -5.00
N ASP A 22 -14.20 -14.45 -5.18
CA ASP A 22 -13.03 -13.58 -5.23
C ASP A 22 -12.49 -13.41 -3.80
N ARG A 23 -11.37 -14.07 -3.50
CA ARG A 23 -10.76 -14.15 -2.18
C ARG A 23 -9.42 -13.41 -2.11
N ASN A 24 -9.26 -12.36 -2.90
CA ASN A 24 -8.01 -11.65 -2.94
C ASN A 24 -7.68 -11.02 -1.57
N PRO A 25 -6.46 -11.21 -1.04
CA PRO A 25 -6.09 -10.75 0.31
C PRO A 25 -6.04 -9.23 0.45
N HIS A 26 -6.02 -8.45 -0.64
CA HIS A 26 -6.10 -6.99 -0.59
C HIS A 26 -7.33 -6.46 0.16
N TYR A 27 -8.41 -7.23 0.20
CA TYR A 27 -9.64 -6.82 0.87
C TYR A 27 -10.19 -7.85 1.87
N LEU A 28 -9.58 -9.05 1.99
CA LEU A 28 -9.97 -10.04 3.00
C LEU A 28 -8.94 -10.28 4.11
N ASP A 29 -7.66 -9.98 3.88
CA ASP A 29 -6.59 -10.21 4.87
C ASP A 29 -6.05 -8.86 5.38
N PRO A 30 -6.43 -8.43 6.60
CA PRO A 30 -5.93 -7.20 7.18
C PRO A 30 -4.41 -7.16 7.36
N ALA A 31 -3.75 -8.30 7.58
CA ALA A 31 -2.29 -8.34 7.74
C ALA A 31 -1.58 -8.14 6.40
N TYR A 32 -2.04 -8.82 5.34
CA TYR A 32 -1.53 -8.60 3.99
C TYR A 32 -1.80 -7.17 3.51
N ALA A 33 -3.05 -6.69 3.63
CA ALA A 33 -3.46 -5.38 3.15
C ALA A 33 -2.68 -4.25 3.84
N ARG A 34 -2.41 -4.36 5.15
CA ARG A 34 -1.57 -3.42 5.91
C ARG A 34 -0.13 -3.34 5.42
N ARG A 35 0.39 -4.40 4.77
CA ARG A 35 1.75 -4.38 4.19
C ARG A 35 1.79 -3.74 2.81
N THR A 36 0.64 -3.53 2.16
CA THR A 36 0.57 -2.89 0.85
C THR A 36 0.72 -1.36 0.96
N SER A 37 0.87 -0.71 -0.19
CA SER A 37 0.82 0.76 -0.31
C SER A 37 -0.53 1.35 0.10
N PHE A 38 -1.56 0.52 0.33
CA PHE A 38 -2.86 0.96 0.81
C PHE A 38 -2.96 1.05 2.34
N GLY A 39 -2.09 0.36 3.08
CA GLY A 39 -2.10 0.39 4.56
C GLY A 39 -3.31 -0.25 5.23
N GLY A 40 -4.27 -0.78 4.48
CA GLY A 40 -5.50 -1.39 4.99
C GLY A 40 -6.29 -2.06 3.88
N ARG A 41 -7.39 -2.72 4.25
CA ARG A 41 -8.28 -3.40 3.29
C ARG A 41 -8.92 -2.37 2.36
N VAL A 42 -8.89 -2.64 1.05
CA VAL A 42 -9.57 -1.83 0.03
C VAL A 42 -10.94 -2.41 -0.33
N LEU A 43 -11.77 -1.70 -1.09
CA LEU A 43 -13.00 -2.24 -1.65
C LEU A 43 -12.71 -2.98 -2.98
N PRO A 44 -13.34 -4.14 -3.25
CA PRO A 44 -13.31 -4.75 -4.57
C PRO A 44 -13.91 -3.79 -5.61
N GLY A 45 -13.18 -3.51 -6.69
CA GLY A 45 -13.62 -2.51 -7.68
C GLY A 45 -14.99 -2.82 -8.30
N ALA A 46 -15.26 -4.10 -8.59
CA ALA A 46 -16.56 -4.54 -9.10
C ALA A 46 -17.70 -4.34 -8.09
N LEU A 47 -17.48 -4.55 -6.78
CA LEU A 47 -18.48 -4.24 -5.75
C LEU A 47 -18.85 -2.76 -5.75
N VAL A 48 -17.85 -1.88 -5.85
CA VAL A 48 -18.06 -0.43 -5.92
C VAL A 48 -18.85 -0.05 -7.18
N VAL A 49 -18.54 -0.67 -8.33
CA VAL A 49 -19.28 -0.44 -9.58
C VAL A 49 -20.74 -0.85 -9.43
N ILE A 50 -21.02 -2.03 -8.86
CA ILE A 50 -22.39 -2.50 -8.62
C ILE A 50 -23.15 -1.51 -7.74
N ALA A 51 -22.56 -1.05 -6.63
CA ALA A 51 -23.19 -0.11 -5.74
C ALA A 51 -23.39 1.28 -6.39
N ALA A 52 -22.43 1.75 -7.21
CA ALA A 52 -22.55 3.03 -7.90
C ALA A 52 -23.64 3.02 -8.98
N LEU A 53 -23.93 1.86 -9.59
CA LEU A 53 -25.04 1.71 -10.55
C LEU A 53 -26.42 1.87 -9.90
N ALA A 54 -26.54 1.80 -8.58
CA ALA A 54 -27.78 2.15 -7.88
C ALA A 54 -28.15 3.64 -7.99
N ALA A 55 -27.17 4.50 -8.33
CA ALA A 55 -27.38 5.94 -8.44
C ALA A 55 -28.00 6.37 -9.80
N VAL A 56 -28.00 5.50 -10.82
CA VAL A 56 -28.54 5.85 -12.14
C VAL A 56 -30.03 5.52 -12.25
N PRO A 57 -30.79 6.19 -13.15
CA PRO A 57 -32.18 5.82 -13.41
C PRO A 57 -32.33 4.34 -13.76
N ALA A 58 -33.36 3.67 -13.22
CA ALA A 58 -33.56 2.23 -13.42
C ALA A 58 -33.68 1.82 -14.91
N GLY A 59 -34.16 2.72 -15.77
CA GLY A 59 -34.18 2.49 -17.22
C GLY A 59 -32.79 2.45 -17.85
N TRP A 60 -31.85 3.27 -17.38
CA TRP A 60 -30.46 3.23 -17.83
C TRP A 60 -29.78 1.95 -17.40
N ALA A 61 -29.93 1.59 -16.11
CA ALA A 61 -29.35 0.36 -15.56
C ALA A 61 -29.84 -0.86 -16.34
N ARG A 62 -31.16 -0.96 -16.61
CA ARG A 62 -31.74 -2.07 -17.39
C ARG A 62 -31.23 -2.15 -18.83
N ALA A 63 -30.94 -1.00 -19.44
CA ALA A 63 -30.45 -0.91 -20.82
C ALA A 63 -28.92 -1.06 -20.93
N ALA A 64 -28.20 -1.24 -19.82
CA ALA A 64 -26.74 -1.35 -19.83
C ALA A 64 -26.30 -2.69 -20.46
N THR A 65 -25.77 -2.61 -21.68
CA THR A 65 -25.20 -3.77 -22.40
C THR A 65 -23.68 -3.87 -22.21
N GLY A 66 -23.06 -2.84 -21.64
CA GLY A 66 -21.64 -2.81 -21.33
C GLY A 66 -21.27 -1.59 -20.51
N LEU A 67 -20.05 -1.58 -19.98
CA LEU A 67 -19.49 -0.41 -19.30
C LEU A 67 -17.97 -0.38 -19.40
N THR A 68 -17.40 0.80 -19.17
CA THR A 68 -15.97 0.98 -18.87
C THR A 68 -15.84 1.60 -17.49
N ALA A 69 -15.25 0.88 -16.55
CA ALA A 69 -14.87 1.37 -15.22
C ALA A 69 -13.37 1.64 -15.18
N ARG A 70 -12.97 2.80 -14.65
CA ARG A 70 -11.57 3.17 -14.37
C ARG A 70 -11.43 3.45 -12.88
N PHE A 71 -10.35 2.96 -12.28
CA PHE A 71 -10.06 3.08 -10.85
C PHE A 71 -8.77 3.89 -10.63
N PRO A 72 -8.82 5.24 -10.70
CA PRO A 72 -7.63 6.07 -10.48
C PRO A 72 -7.03 5.93 -9.08
N ARG A 73 -7.84 5.57 -8.08
CA ARG A 73 -7.45 5.48 -6.66
C ARG A 73 -8.14 4.30 -5.98
N PRO A 74 -7.55 3.71 -4.93
CA PRO A 74 -8.23 2.73 -4.11
C PRO A 74 -9.41 3.37 -3.36
N LEU A 75 -10.45 2.57 -3.11
CA LEU A 75 -11.54 2.93 -2.20
C LEU A 75 -11.46 2.06 -0.96
N PHE A 76 -11.98 2.54 0.16
CA PHE A 76 -11.87 1.90 1.47
C PHE A 76 -13.24 1.66 2.09
N PRO A 77 -13.43 0.55 2.83
CA PRO A 77 -14.62 0.35 3.64
C PRO A 77 -14.83 1.49 4.65
N GLU A 78 -16.06 1.69 5.07
CA GLU A 78 -16.52 2.67 6.06
C GLU A 78 -16.36 4.15 5.67
N ARG A 79 -15.68 4.47 4.57
CA ARG A 79 -15.60 5.82 4.04
C ARG A 79 -16.83 6.20 3.23
N THR A 80 -17.20 7.47 3.30
CA THR A 80 -18.30 8.04 2.52
C THR A 80 -17.77 8.73 1.27
N TYR A 81 -18.30 8.35 0.12
CA TYR A 81 -17.96 8.92 -1.18
C TYR A 81 -19.18 9.62 -1.79
N ARG A 82 -18.94 10.68 -2.56
CA ARG A 82 -19.97 11.36 -3.35
C ARG A 82 -20.06 10.72 -4.73
N VAL A 83 -21.27 10.39 -5.17
CA VAL A 83 -21.51 9.87 -6.52
C VAL A 83 -22.20 10.94 -7.34
N VAL A 84 -21.61 11.24 -8.49
CA VAL A 84 -22.10 12.22 -9.46
C VAL A 84 -22.48 11.46 -10.72
N VAL A 85 -23.70 11.66 -11.19
CA VAL A 85 -24.23 11.07 -12.42
C VAL A 85 -24.47 12.17 -13.45
N SER A 86 -23.97 11.97 -14.67
CA SER A 86 -24.19 12.85 -15.81
C SER A 86 -24.72 12.06 -17.01
N GLU A 87 -25.68 12.64 -17.73
CA GLU A 87 -26.19 12.09 -18.99
C GLU A 87 -25.50 12.75 -20.18
N GLU A 88 -25.04 11.95 -21.13
CA GLU A 88 -24.59 12.44 -22.45
C GLU A 88 -25.48 11.83 -23.54
N ASP A 89 -26.18 12.70 -24.29
CA ASP A 89 -26.84 12.41 -25.57
C ASP A 89 -27.79 11.19 -25.62
N GLY A 90 -28.42 10.82 -24.50
CA GLY A 90 -29.44 9.76 -24.44
C GLY A 90 -28.96 8.32 -24.73
N ARG A 91 -27.67 8.14 -25.10
CA ARG A 91 -27.05 6.82 -25.38
C ARG A 91 -25.93 6.46 -24.41
N ALA A 92 -25.26 7.43 -23.81
CA ALA A 92 -24.20 7.21 -22.83
C ALA A 92 -24.54 7.89 -21.49
N GLY A 93 -24.03 7.33 -20.40
CA GLY A 93 -24.16 7.93 -19.08
C GLY A 93 -22.86 7.74 -18.31
N THR A 94 -22.44 8.76 -17.58
CA THR A 94 -21.21 8.72 -16.79
C THR A 94 -21.53 8.78 -15.31
N ILE A 95 -20.85 7.93 -14.53
CA ILE A 95 -20.86 7.98 -13.07
C ILE A 95 -19.44 8.30 -12.62
N THR A 96 -19.28 9.32 -11.78
CA THR A 96 -18.02 9.61 -11.11
C THR A 96 -18.21 9.52 -9.60
N VAL A 97 -17.45 8.64 -8.97
CA VAL A 97 -17.36 8.55 -7.50
C VAL A 97 -16.15 9.38 -7.05
N ARG A 98 -16.34 10.21 -6.02
CA ARG A 98 -15.34 11.16 -5.54
C ARG A 98 -15.16 11.12 -4.01
N GLU A 99 -13.94 11.38 -3.57
CA GLU A 99 -13.58 11.73 -2.19
C GLU A 99 -13.23 13.22 -2.19
N GLY A 100 -14.14 14.06 -1.68
CA GLY A 100 -14.10 15.50 -1.94
C GLY A 100 -14.08 15.77 -3.46
N ASP A 101 -13.06 16.50 -3.93
CA ASP A 101 -12.87 16.79 -5.35
C ASP A 101 -12.04 15.73 -6.10
N LEU A 102 -11.52 14.70 -5.42
CA LEU A 102 -10.69 13.68 -6.02
C LEU A 102 -11.54 12.57 -6.65
N PRO A 103 -11.46 12.32 -7.98
CA PRO A 103 -12.12 11.17 -8.59
C PRO A 103 -11.43 9.88 -8.14
N VAL A 104 -12.22 8.91 -7.65
CA VAL A 104 -11.74 7.59 -7.21
C VAL A 104 -12.23 6.45 -8.11
N LEU A 105 -13.38 6.63 -8.76
CA LEU A 105 -13.92 5.73 -9.78
C LEU A 105 -14.66 6.54 -10.84
N ALA A 106 -14.46 6.20 -12.11
CA ALA A 106 -15.23 6.70 -13.24
C ALA A 106 -15.83 5.53 -14.02
N ILE A 107 -17.12 5.60 -14.33
CA ILE A 107 -17.86 4.59 -15.07
C ILE A 107 -18.50 5.27 -16.29
N GLU A 108 -18.27 4.72 -17.46
CA GLU A 108 -18.99 5.05 -18.70
C GLU A 108 -19.92 3.86 -19.01
N ILE A 109 -21.22 4.09 -19.04
CA ILE A 109 -22.24 3.08 -19.33
C ILE A 109 -22.59 3.14 -20.82
N VAL A 110 -22.57 1.99 -21.49
CA VAL A 110 -23.06 1.83 -22.85
C VAL A 110 -24.50 1.28 -22.78
N ARG A 111 -25.45 2.00 -23.37
CA ARG A 111 -26.86 1.60 -23.43
C ARG A 111 -27.19 0.99 -24.80
N GLY A 112 -27.93 -0.12 -24.80
CA GLY A 112 -28.40 -0.81 -26.00
C GLY A 112 -29.88 -1.19 -25.94
N GLY A 113 -30.37 -1.86 -26.99
CA GLY A 113 -31.70 -2.46 -26.98
C GLY A 113 -31.81 -3.61 -25.95
N PRO A 114 -33.02 -4.07 -25.62
CA PRO A 114 -33.20 -5.19 -24.69
C PRO A 114 -32.39 -6.40 -25.15
N SER A 115 -31.41 -6.80 -24.33
CA SER A 115 -30.59 -7.97 -24.61
C SER A 115 -31.37 -9.24 -24.29
N ALA A 116 -31.33 -10.21 -25.20
CA ALA A 116 -31.87 -11.54 -24.99
C ALA A 116 -30.86 -12.36 -24.18
N GLY A 117 -31.16 -12.59 -22.90
CA GLY A 117 -30.54 -13.63 -22.07
C GLY A 117 -29.07 -13.40 -21.68
N ALA A 118 -28.84 -13.14 -20.40
CA ALA A 118 -27.51 -13.07 -19.80
C ALA A 118 -26.78 -14.41 -19.82
N VAL A 119 -25.45 -14.42 -20.02
CA VAL A 119 -24.60 -15.55 -19.60
C VAL A 119 -24.86 -15.82 -18.12
N ARG A 120 -25.50 -16.95 -17.83
CA ARG A 120 -25.75 -17.38 -16.46
C ARG A 120 -24.51 -18.08 -15.93
N PRO A 121 -23.95 -17.62 -14.80
CA PRO A 121 -22.85 -18.33 -14.17
C PRO A 121 -23.31 -19.74 -13.77
N GLY A 122 -22.58 -20.75 -14.20
CA GLY A 122 -22.75 -22.12 -13.72
C GLY A 122 -22.30 -22.23 -12.25
N VAL A 123 -22.46 -23.41 -11.65
CA VAL A 123 -21.82 -23.69 -10.36
C VAL A 123 -20.47 -24.35 -10.64
N THR A 124 -19.37 -23.75 -10.16
CA THR A 124 -18.02 -24.30 -10.32
C THR A 124 -17.29 -24.24 -9.00
N ARG A 125 -16.50 -25.27 -8.69
CA ARG A 125 -15.61 -25.22 -7.52
C ARG A 125 -14.44 -24.29 -7.83
N LEU A 126 -14.49 -23.08 -7.26
CA LEU A 126 -13.45 -22.07 -7.43
C LEU A 126 -12.22 -22.35 -6.53
N PRO A 127 -11.01 -21.91 -6.93
CA PRO A 127 -9.82 -21.99 -6.10
C PRO A 127 -10.01 -21.20 -4.80
N ARG A 128 -9.46 -21.70 -3.70
CA ARG A 128 -9.54 -21.05 -2.39
C ARG A 128 -8.47 -19.98 -2.18
N GLU A 129 -7.30 -20.20 -2.76
CA GLU A 129 -6.14 -19.31 -2.67
C GLU A 129 -5.90 -18.64 -4.02
N PRO A 130 -5.54 -17.34 -4.04
CA PRO A 130 -5.16 -16.66 -5.27
C PRO A 130 -3.82 -17.19 -5.78
N GLU A 131 -3.70 -17.34 -7.09
CA GLU A 131 -2.44 -17.70 -7.74
C GLU A 131 -1.39 -16.61 -7.53
N SER A 132 -0.13 -17.03 -7.42
CA SER A 132 1.02 -16.13 -7.35
C SER A 132 1.92 -16.42 -8.53
N HIS A 133 2.14 -15.40 -9.36
CA HIS A 133 2.99 -15.51 -10.54
C HIS A 133 4.27 -14.76 -10.29
N GLU A 134 5.44 -15.33 -10.60
CA GLU A 134 6.73 -14.60 -10.54
C GLU A 134 6.90 -13.70 -11.76
N GLU A 135 6.51 -14.19 -12.94
CA GLU A 135 6.58 -13.51 -14.21
C GLU A 135 5.28 -13.76 -15.01
N LEU A 136 4.82 -12.74 -15.73
CA LEU A 136 3.71 -12.82 -16.69
C LEU A 136 4.13 -12.10 -17.96
N LYS A 137 3.90 -12.72 -19.11
CA LYS A 137 4.37 -12.25 -20.42
C LYS A 137 3.20 -11.94 -21.33
N ARG A 138 3.42 -11.01 -22.24
CA ARG A 138 2.48 -10.79 -23.36
C ARG A 138 2.36 -12.08 -24.16
N GLY A 139 1.13 -12.52 -24.41
CA GLY A 139 0.82 -13.74 -25.12
C GLY A 139 0.47 -14.92 -24.21
N ASP A 140 0.68 -14.82 -22.89
CA ASP A 140 0.24 -15.86 -21.95
C ASP A 140 -1.29 -16.03 -22.04
N VAL A 141 -1.73 -17.28 -22.11
CA VAL A 141 -3.14 -17.66 -22.29
C VAL A 141 -3.64 -18.43 -21.07
N PHE A 142 -4.83 -18.05 -20.60
CA PHE A 142 -5.54 -18.68 -19.50
C PHE A 142 -6.91 -19.10 -19.98
N THR A 143 -7.22 -20.40 -19.88
CA THR A 143 -8.55 -20.94 -20.17
C THR A 143 -9.13 -21.59 -18.94
N GLY A 144 -10.46 -21.65 -18.84
CA GLY A 144 -11.12 -22.29 -17.71
C GLY A 144 -12.62 -22.03 -17.70
N SER A 145 -13.21 -22.33 -16.56
CA SER A 145 -14.62 -22.07 -16.27
C SER A 145 -14.75 -21.19 -15.03
N TYR A 146 -15.77 -20.35 -15.03
CA TYR A 146 -16.12 -19.54 -13.88
C TYR A 146 -17.62 -19.65 -13.62
N GLY A 147 -17.95 -19.77 -12.35
CA GLY A 147 -19.29 -19.95 -11.87
C GLY A 147 -19.42 -19.37 -10.47
N LEU A 148 -20.58 -18.81 -10.14
CA LEU A 148 -20.79 -18.27 -8.80
C LEU A 148 -20.85 -19.42 -7.78
N PRO A 149 -20.20 -19.30 -6.60
CA PRO A 149 -20.23 -20.34 -5.57
C PRO A 149 -21.65 -20.74 -5.15
N ARG A 150 -22.57 -19.77 -5.09
CA ARG A 150 -23.99 -19.99 -4.81
C ARG A 150 -24.84 -19.26 -5.86
N PRO A 151 -25.77 -19.95 -6.54
CA PRO A 151 -26.75 -19.31 -7.41
C PRO A 151 -27.54 -18.21 -6.69
N GLY A 152 -27.72 -17.06 -7.34
CA GLY A 152 -28.51 -15.93 -6.83
C GLY A 152 -27.82 -15.03 -5.80
N ALA A 153 -26.71 -15.46 -5.18
CA ALA A 153 -26.05 -14.68 -4.12
C ALA A 153 -25.62 -13.27 -4.56
N LEU A 154 -25.07 -13.15 -5.77
CA LEU A 154 -24.65 -11.87 -6.33
C LEU A 154 -25.84 -10.95 -6.64
N ARG A 155 -26.97 -11.52 -7.10
CA ARG A 155 -28.22 -10.79 -7.34
C ARG A 155 -28.79 -10.25 -6.03
N GLU A 156 -28.89 -11.11 -5.00
CA GLU A 156 -29.37 -10.69 -3.68
C GLU A 156 -28.50 -9.58 -3.07
N LEU A 157 -27.17 -9.64 -3.26
CA LEU A 157 -26.27 -8.56 -2.86
C LEU A 157 -26.54 -7.27 -3.65
N ALA A 158 -26.64 -7.35 -4.98
CA ALA A 158 -26.96 -6.20 -5.82
C ALA A 158 -28.29 -5.56 -5.40
N ASP A 159 -29.30 -6.36 -5.07
CA ASP A 159 -30.60 -5.88 -4.63
C ASP A 159 -30.52 -5.14 -3.28
N ARG A 160 -29.75 -5.67 -2.31
CA ARG A 160 -29.46 -4.99 -1.04
C ARG A 160 -28.71 -3.67 -1.23
N LEU A 161 -27.91 -3.56 -2.29
CA LEU A 161 -27.19 -2.34 -2.66
C LEU A 161 -28.04 -1.34 -3.47
N GLY A 162 -29.30 -1.67 -3.79
CA GLY A 162 -30.19 -0.81 -4.58
C GLY A 162 -29.94 -0.89 -6.10
N ALA A 163 -29.22 -1.92 -6.56
CA ALA A 163 -28.87 -2.13 -7.96
C ALA A 163 -29.78 -3.17 -8.65
N GLN A 164 -31.07 -3.25 -8.26
CA GLN A 164 -32.00 -4.28 -8.76
C GLN A 164 -32.18 -4.23 -10.29
N ALA A 165 -32.05 -3.04 -10.86
CA ALA A 165 -32.23 -2.80 -12.29
C ALA A 165 -31.04 -3.26 -13.16
N VAL A 166 -29.89 -3.60 -12.55
CA VAL A 166 -28.68 -4.01 -13.29
C VAL A 166 -28.85 -5.44 -13.83
N PRO A 167 -28.57 -5.73 -15.12
CA PRO A 167 -28.70 -7.06 -15.70
C PRO A 167 -27.75 -8.11 -15.08
N ASP A 168 -28.19 -9.36 -14.95
CA ASP A 168 -27.38 -10.46 -14.42
C ASP A 168 -26.09 -10.70 -15.22
N ALA A 169 -26.12 -10.50 -16.54
CA ALA A 169 -24.94 -10.65 -17.40
C ALA A 169 -23.85 -9.66 -17.00
N LEU A 170 -24.25 -8.41 -16.74
CA LEU A 170 -23.31 -7.37 -16.34
C LEU A 170 -22.77 -7.64 -14.93
N LEU A 171 -23.63 -8.07 -13.99
CA LEU A 171 -23.19 -8.50 -12.66
C LEU A 171 -22.17 -9.65 -12.74
N GLY A 172 -22.47 -10.69 -13.54
CA GLY A 172 -21.59 -11.83 -13.76
C GLY A 172 -20.25 -11.44 -14.40
N ALA A 173 -20.28 -10.55 -15.39
CA ALA A 173 -19.08 -10.02 -16.03
C ALA A 173 -18.17 -9.24 -15.06
N LEU A 174 -18.78 -8.40 -14.22
CA LEU A 174 -18.07 -7.64 -13.18
C LEU A 174 -17.43 -8.58 -12.15
N ALA A 175 -18.17 -9.59 -11.70
CA ALA A 175 -17.69 -10.60 -10.77
C ALA A 175 -16.54 -11.44 -11.38
N TRP A 176 -16.69 -11.88 -12.63
CA TRP A 176 -15.64 -12.60 -13.36
C TRP A 176 -14.38 -11.74 -13.49
N GLY A 177 -14.50 -10.48 -13.91
CA GLY A 177 -13.35 -9.60 -14.12
C GLY A 177 -12.56 -9.34 -12.84
N SER A 178 -13.27 -9.12 -11.73
CA SER A 178 -12.66 -8.99 -10.39
C SER A 178 -11.98 -10.28 -9.96
N TRP A 179 -12.70 -11.41 -10.03
CA TRP A 179 -12.17 -12.73 -9.65
C TRP A 179 -10.97 -13.15 -10.50
N PHE A 180 -11.02 -12.96 -11.82
CA PHE A 180 -9.92 -13.33 -12.69
C PHE A 180 -8.66 -12.52 -12.34
N ALA A 181 -8.80 -11.20 -12.19
CA ALA A 181 -7.69 -10.34 -11.80
C ALA A 181 -7.15 -10.70 -10.41
N GLY A 182 -8.03 -10.94 -9.44
CA GLY A 182 -7.67 -11.17 -8.04
C GLY A 182 -7.20 -12.59 -7.70
N MET A 183 -7.66 -13.60 -8.44
CA MET A 183 -7.45 -15.02 -8.12
C MET A 183 -6.64 -15.78 -9.17
N ARG A 184 -6.70 -15.37 -10.44
CA ARG A 184 -6.04 -16.08 -11.56
C ARG A 184 -4.82 -15.31 -12.04
N ALA A 185 -5.01 -14.22 -12.78
CA ALA A 185 -3.93 -13.44 -13.35
C ALA A 185 -4.33 -11.95 -13.40
N PRO A 186 -3.60 -11.04 -12.71
CA PRO A 186 -2.29 -11.25 -12.10
C PRO A 186 -2.28 -12.00 -10.76
N GLY A 187 -3.45 -12.27 -10.18
CA GLY A 187 -3.60 -13.07 -8.96
C GLY A 187 -3.36 -12.27 -7.68
N ARG A 188 -2.66 -12.87 -6.72
CA ARG A 188 -2.53 -12.40 -5.33
C ARG A 188 -2.15 -10.93 -5.20
N ASP A 189 -1.15 -10.49 -5.96
CA ASP A 189 -0.58 -9.13 -5.90
C ASP A 189 -1.18 -8.15 -6.93
N ALA A 190 -2.36 -8.47 -7.48
CA ALA A 190 -3.05 -7.66 -8.45
C ALA A 190 -3.83 -6.50 -7.81
N VAL A 191 -3.73 -5.33 -8.44
CA VAL A 191 -4.59 -4.18 -8.20
C VAL A 191 -5.31 -3.83 -9.50
N LEU A 192 -6.63 -3.98 -9.53
CA LEU A 192 -7.44 -3.63 -10.70
C LEU A 192 -7.44 -2.10 -10.90
N SER A 193 -7.09 -1.64 -12.11
CA SER A 193 -7.05 -0.22 -12.48
C SER A 193 -8.06 0.14 -13.58
N GLY A 194 -8.58 -0.85 -14.29
CA GLY A 194 -9.67 -0.67 -15.23
C GLY A 194 -10.35 -1.98 -15.60
N LEU A 195 -11.62 -1.89 -15.95
CA LEU A 195 -12.46 -3.00 -16.38
C LEU A 195 -13.42 -2.49 -17.44
N ARG A 196 -13.41 -3.12 -18.61
CA ARG A 196 -14.36 -2.85 -19.67
C ARG A 196 -15.09 -4.13 -20.03
N VAL A 197 -16.41 -4.04 -20.08
CA VAL A 197 -17.31 -5.15 -20.42
C VAL A 197 -18.09 -4.74 -21.67
N ARG A 198 -18.14 -5.65 -22.64
CA ARG A 198 -18.97 -5.52 -23.84
C ARG A 198 -19.68 -6.84 -24.10
N GLU A 199 -20.87 -6.75 -24.67
CA GLU A 199 -21.59 -7.90 -25.20
C GLU A 199 -20.89 -8.44 -26.45
N ALA A 200 -20.90 -9.77 -26.62
CA ALA A 200 -20.26 -10.46 -27.74
C ALA A 200 -21.13 -11.61 -28.25
N GLY A 201 -21.25 -11.71 -29.59
CA GLY A 201 -21.77 -12.89 -30.29
C GLY A 201 -23.27 -13.19 -30.13
N GLU A 202 -23.69 -14.25 -30.83
CA GLU A 202 -25.02 -14.85 -30.66
C GLU A 202 -25.07 -15.71 -29.38
N PRO A 203 -26.26 -15.93 -28.80
CA PRO A 203 -26.39 -16.76 -27.60
C PRO A 203 -25.95 -18.20 -27.87
N GLU A 204 -25.11 -18.75 -27.01
CA GLU A 204 -24.75 -20.17 -27.02
C GLU A 204 -25.32 -20.84 -25.75
N ASP A 205 -25.53 -22.16 -25.77
CA ASP A 205 -26.04 -22.91 -24.62
C ASP A 205 -25.10 -24.06 -24.24
N HIS A 206 -24.08 -23.72 -23.46
CA HIS A 206 -23.08 -24.65 -22.91
C HIS A 206 -22.55 -24.18 -21.56
N ASP A 207 -21.79 -25.05 -20.89
CA ASP A 207 -21.13 -24.73 -19.62
C ASP A 207 -20.24 -23.48 -19.74
N PRO A 208 -20.32 -22.53 -18.78
CA PRO A 208 -19.58 -21.28 -18.89
C PRO A 208 -18.06 -21.51 -18.95
N ARG A 209 -17.43 -20.90 -19.95
CA ARG A 209 -16.00 -20.96 -20.22
C ARG A 209 -15.43 -19.59 -20.53
N TYR A 210 -14.16 -19.40 -20.23
CA TYR A 210 -13.42 -18.21 -20.64
C TYR A 210 -12.10 -18.59 -21.32
N ALA A 211 -11.67 -17.70 -22.22
CA ALA A 211 -10.31 -17.67 -22.75
C ALA A 211 -9.79 -16.24 -22.58
N ALA A 212 -8.69 -16.09 -21.85
CA ALA A 212 -8.08 -14.81 -21.50
C ALA A 212 -6.62 -14.79 -21.95
N THR A 213 -6.19 -13.70 -22.57
CA THR A 213 -4.83 -13.52 -23.07
C THR A 213 -4.24 -12.24 -22.52
N ILE A 214 -3.02 -12.31 -21.99
CA ILE A 214 -2.26 -11.13 -21.58
C ILE A 214 -1.82 -10.37 -22.84
N THR A 215 -2.39 -9.19 -23.06
CA THR A 215 -2.09 -8.36 -24.24
C THR A 215 -0.98 -7.35 -23.98
N THR A 216 -0.77 -6.97 -22.72
CA THR A 216 0.32 -6.09 -22.28
C THR A 216 0.90 -6.61 -20.97
N ALA A 217 2.23 -6.65 -20.86
CA ALA A 217 2.95 -6.89 -19.62
C ALA A 217 4.22 -6.03 -19.58
N ASP A 218 4.24 -5.02 -18.72
CA ASP A 218 5.39 -4.13 -18.51
C ASP A 218 6.04 -4.44 -17.16
N ALA A 219 7.18 -5.14 -17.18
CA ALA A 219 7.92 -5.50 -15.97
C ALA A 219 8.47 -4.29 -15.20
N ARG A 220 8.70 -3.15 -15.86
CA ARG A 220 9.21 -1.92 -15.23
C ARG A 220 8.12 -1.23 -14.43
N THR A 221 6.90 -1.18 -14.95
CA THR A 221 5.78 -0.51 -14.30
C THR A 221 4.80 -1.44 -13.59
N GLY A 222 4.94 -2.76 -13.72
CA GLY A 222 3.97 -3.74 -13.24
C GLY A 222 2.63 -3.72 -13.99
N THR A 223 2.49 -2.91 -15.04
CA THR A 223 1.23 -2.78 -15.79
C THR A 223 0.91 -4.04 -16.56
N LEU A 224 -0.33 -4.51 -16.44
CA LEU A 224 -0.86 -5.65 -17.16
C LEU A 224 -2.19 -5.27 -17.82
N ALA A 225 -2.39 -5.75 -19.04
CA ALA A 225 -3.68 -5.73 -19.71
C ALA A 225 -4.04 -7.14 -20.17
N VAL A 226 -5.30 -7.52 -19.99
CA VAL A 226 -5.83 -8.83 -20.34
C VAL A 226 -7.08 -8.63 -21.17
N ASN A 227 -7.18 -9.32 -22.30
CA ASN A 227 -8.42 -9.43 -23.05
C ASN A 227 -8.97 -10.83 -22.84
N ALA A 228 -10.27 -10.94 -22.62
CA ALA A 228 -10.92 -12.21 -22.46
C ALA A 228 -12.25 -12.25 -23.16
N SER A 229 -12.59 -13.43 -23.68
CA SER A 229 -13.94 -13.79 -24.07
C SER A 229 -14.49 -14.77 -23.05
N CYS A 230 -15.73 -14.57 -22.63
CA CYS A 230 -16.47 -15.52 -21.81
C CYS A 230 -17.73 -15.91 -22.57
N THR A 231 -17.99 -17.21 -22.65
CA THR A 231 -19.18 -17.80 -23.28
C THR A 231 -19.85 -18.75 -22.30
N GLY A 232 -21.12 -19.05 -22.51
CA GLY A 232 -21.95 -19.92 -21.68
C GLY A 232 -23.43 -19.70 -22.02
N THR A 233 -24.37 -20.24 -21.24
CA THR A 233 -25.82 -20.07 -21.49
C THR A 233 -26.25 -18.61 -21.58
N GLY A 234 -26.46 -18.11 -22.80
CA GLY A 234 -26.81 -16.70 -23.09
C GLY A 234 -25.81 -16.03 -24.03
N ARG A 235 -25.88 -14.70 -24.18
CA ARG A 235 -24.94 -13.95 -25.02
C ARG A 235 -23.57 -13.81 -24.37
N GLY A 236 -22.53 -14.14 -25.12
CA GLY A 236 -21.14 -14.01 -24.69
C GLY A 236 -20.77 -12.59 -24.27
N ILE A 237 -19.67 -12.47 -23.53
CA ILE A 237 -19.12 -11.19 -23.10
C ILE A 237 -17.64 -11.11 -23.46
N GLU A 238 -17.23 -9.94 -23.91
CA GLU A 238 -15.82 -9.54 -24.00
C GLU A 238 -15.46 -8.68 -22.80
N VAL A 239 -14.34 -9.00 -22.18
CA VAL A 239 -13.82 -8.29 -21.02
C VAL A 239 -12.39 -7.84 -21.31
N GLU A 240 -12.13 -6.55 -21.18
CA GLU A 240 -10.78 -5.98 -21.14
C GLU A 240 -10.48 -5.56 -19.70
N LEU A 241 -9.43 -6.13 -19.12
CA LEU A 241 -8.94 -5.85 -17.78
C LEU A 241 -7.64 -5.06 -17.87
N ARG A 242 -7.50 -4.07 -16.98
CA ARG A 242 -6.23 -3.42 -16.70
C ARG A 242 -5.94 -3.56 -15.22
N ALA A 243 -4.73 -4.01 -14.92
CA ALA A 243 -4.28 -4.20 -13.57
C ALA A 243 -2.83 -3.74 -13.42
N PHE A 244 -2.44 -3.47 -12.19
CA PHE A 244 -1.06 -3.36 -11.79
C PHE A 244 -0.72 -4.58 -10.94
N ARG A 245 0.31 -5.31 -11.32
CA ARG A 245 0.91 -6.33 -10.45
C ARG A 245 1.97 -5.68 -9.60
N ARG A 246 1.74 -5.71 -8.29
CA ARG A 246 2.72 -5.26 -7.32
C ARG A 246 3.92 -6.20 -7.33
N ARG A 247 5.12 -5.65 -7.47
CA ARG A 247 6.37 -6.43 -7.41
C ARG A 247 6.81 -6.61 -5.97
N ARG A 248 7.44 -7.72 -5.61
CA ARG A 248 8.05 -7.83 -4.28
C ARG A 248 9.18 -6.82 -4.14
N VAL A 249 9.18 -6.05 -3.05
CA VAL A 249 10.32 -5.19 -2.67
C VAL A 249 11.30 -6.04 -1.86
N PRO A 250 12.57 -6.16 -2.26
CA PRO A 250 13.58 -6.85 -1.47
C PRO A 250 13.77 -6.16 -0.11
N THR A 251 13.95 -6.95 0.94
CA THR A 251 14.40 -6.42 2.23
C THR A 251 15.92 -6.20 2.17
N ALA A 252 16.37 -5.03 2.61
CA ALA A 252 17.81 -4.72 2.66
C ALA A 252 18.52 -5.60 3.70
N GLY A 253 19.59 -6.27 3.29
CA GLY A 253 20.41 -7.15 4.13
C GLY A 253 21.87 -6.71 4.14
N ARG A 254 22.78 -7.61 4.52
CA ARG A 254 24.22 -7.35 4.62
C ARG A 254 24.82 -6.97 3.28
N THR A 255 24.54 -7.75 2.24
CA THR A 255 25.09 -7.51 0.89
C THR A 255 24.73 -6.11 0.38
N SER A 256 23.46 -5.70 0.50
CA SER A 256 22.99 -4.41 0.01
C SER A 256 23.45 -3.25 0.90
N ALA A 257 23.63 -3.46 2.20
CA ALA A 257 24.24 -2.47 3.09
C ALA A 257 25.72 -2.23 2.78
N THR A 258 26.50 -3.31 2.58
CA THR A 258 27.95 -3.19 2.32
C THR A 258 28.30 -2.68 0.93
N SER A 259 27.33 -2.67 -0.01
CA SER A 259 27.54 -2.12 -1.35
C SER A 259 27.48 -0.58 -1.38
N VAL A 260 26.87 0.05 -0.37
CA VAL A 260 26.72 1.51 -0.25
C VAL A 260 27.60 2.11 0.83
N LEU A 261 27.94 1.34 1.87
CA LEU A 261 28.88 1.72 2.92
C LEU A 261 29.74 0.50 3.30
N PRO A 262 31.05 0.49 3.04
CA PRO A 262 31.92 -0.65 3.35
C PRO A 262 31.81 -1.07 4.81
N ALA A 263 31.78 -2.38 5.07
CA ALA A 263 31.69 -2.92 6.43
C ALA A 263 32.84 -2.42 7.33
N GLY A 264 32.56 -2.25 8.62
CA GLY A 264 33.53 -1.81 9.61
C GLY A 264 33.06 -2.07 11.04
N GLU A 265 33.85 -1.62 12.03
CA GLU A 265 33.56 -1.80 13.48
C GLU A 265 33.45 -0.45 14.22
N ARG A 266 33.14 0.63 13.49
CA ARG A 266 33.12 1.98 14.04
C ARG A 266 31.99 2.22 15.04
N LEU A 267 30.96 1.39 15.00
CA LEU A 267 29.86 1.36 15.96
C LEU A 267 29.94 0.14 16.87
N ALA A 268 31.09 -0.56 16.95
CA ALA A 268 31.27 -1.66 17.87
C ALA A 268 30.94 -1.25 19.30
N GLY A 269 30.15 -2.07 19.98
CA GLY A 269 29.66 -1.81 21.34
C GLY A 269 28.51 -0.81 21.44
N ARG A 270 28.13 -0.11 20.35
CA ARG A 270 26.99 0.80 20.36
C ARG A 270 25.67 0.03 20.29
N LYS A 271 24.71 0.46 21.11
CA LYS A 271 23.39 -0.15 21.28
C LYS A 271 22.32 0.76 20.70
N VAL A 272 21.53 0.26 19.75
CA VAL A 272 20.53 1.07 19.02
C VAL A 272 19.16 0.38 19.06
N LEU A 273 18.11 1.15 19.36
CA LEU A 273 16.73 0.73 19.13
C LEU A 273 16.24 1.30 17.80
N ALA A 274 15.78 0.43 16.89
CA ALA A 274 15.26 0.83 15.59
C ALA A 274 13.78 0.45 15.46
N VAL A 275 12.90 1.44 15.63
CA VAL A 275 11.46 1.25 15.56
C VAL A 275 11.00 1.27 14.10
N GLY A 276 10.42 0.15 13.66
CA GLY A 276 10.06 -0.09 12.25
C GLY A 276 11.21 -0.71 11.43
N GLY A 277 12.02 -1.57 12.06
CA GLY A 277 13.23 -2.17 11.47
C GLY A 277 13.00 -3.36 10.53
N SER A 278 11.76 -3.83 10.33
CA SER A 278 11.47 -5.06 9.56
C SER A 278 11.53 -4.94 8.03
N ARG A 279 11.41 -3.74 7.47
CA ARG A 279 11.32 -3.53 6.01
C ARG A 279 11.67 -2.12 5.57
N GLY A 280 11.78 -1.93 4.25
CA GLY A 280 11.99 -0.62 3.63
C GLY A 280 13.23 0.11 4.18
N ILE A 281 13.11 1.42 4.40
CA ILE A 281 14.21 2.24 4.92
C ILE A 281 14.64 1.85 6.34
N GLY A 282 13.72 1.40 7.20
CA GLY A 282 14.05 0.96 8.55
C GLY A 282 14.98 -0.26 8.54
N ALA A 283 14.65 -1.29 7.76
CA ALA A 283 15.55 -2.44 7.55
C ALA A 283 16.89 -2.04 6.94
N ALA A 284 16.90 -1.10 5.99
CA ALA A 284 18.15 -0.62 5.41
C ALA A 284 19.04 0.09 6.46
N ILE A 285 18.47 0.93 7.33
CA ILE A 285 19.21 1.56 8.43
C ILE A 285 19.74 0.51 9.40
N VAL A 286 18.92 -0.48 9.81
CA VAL A 286 19.35 -1.59 10.66
C VAL A 286 20.54 -2.32 10.04
N SER A 287 20.44 -2.70 8.76
CA SER A 287 21.48 -3.44 8.05
C SER A 287 22.77 -2.64 7.92
N VAL A 288 22.72 -1.33 7.66
CA VAL A 288 23.93 -0.49 7.59
C VAL A 288 24.54 -0.26 8.98
N LEU A 289 23.74 -0.04 10.03
CA LEU A 289 24.24 0.06 11.40
C LEU A 289 24.92 -1.23 11.86
N ALA A 290 24.29 -2.38 11.61
CA ALA A 290 24.84 -3.70 11.92
C ALA A 290 26.13 -3.99 11.13
N ALA A 291 26.20 -3.58 9.85
CA ALA A 291 27.41 -3.68 9.04
C ALA A 291 28.58 -2.79 9.51
N GLN A 292 28.30 -1.76 10.32
CA GLN A 292 29.29 -0.93 11.01
C GLN A 292 29.57 -1.40 12.45
N GLY A 293 28.96 -2.50 12.87
CA GLY A 293 29.21 -3.16 14.13
C GLY A 293 28.27 -2.78 15.29
N ALA A 294 27.20 -2.04 15.06
CA ALA A 294 26.24 -1.75 16.12
C ALA A 294 25.45 -3.02 16.52
N GLY A 295 25.06 -3.11 17.79
CA GLY A 295 24.03 -4.03 18.28
C GLY A 295 22.66 -3.35 18.20
N VAL A 296 21.78 -3.87 17.35
CA VAL A 296 20.51 -3.23 17.00
C VAL A 296 19.33 -4.09 17.44
N TRP A 297 18.47 -3.55 18.31
CA TRP A 297 17.12 -4.09 18.53
C TRP A 297 16.22 -3.53 17.44
N ALA A 298 15.87 -4.36 16.47
CA ALA A 298 15.04 -3.96 15.34
C ALA A 298 13.60 -4.41 15.58
N THR A 299 12.66 -3.46 15.56
CA THR A 299 11.29 -3.75 15.95
C THR A 299 10.39 -4.16 14.81
N GLU A 300 9.44 -5.03 15.15
CA GLU A 300 8.31 -5.39 14.30
C GLU A 300 7.08 -5.76 15.12
N ARG A 301 5.90 -5.71 14.50
CA ARG A 301 4.62 -5.92 15.21
C ARG A 301 4.36 -7.38 15.58
N ALA A 302 4.95 -8.30 14.84
CA ALA A 302 4.83 -9.73 15.04
C ALA A 302 6.11 -10.38 14.49
N PRO A 303 6.55 -11.52 15.05
CA PRO A 303 7.71 -12.26 14.55
C PRO A 303 7.65 -12.46 13.03
N GLY A 304 8.75 -12.22 12.32
CA GLY A 304 8.82 -12.48 10.89
C GLY A 304 10.08 -11.95 10.18
N PRO A 305 10.03 -10.78 9.52
CA PRO A 305 11.16 -10.29 8.73
C PRO A 305 12.47 -10.03 9.48
N VAL A 306 12.46 -9.65 10.76
CA VAL A 306 13.71 -9.26 11.46
C VAL A 306 14.56 -10.48 11.80
N GLU A 307 13.95 -11.65 12.02
CA GLU A 307 14.65 -12.91 12.25
C GLU A 307 15.59 -13.27 11.10
N ALA A 308 15.20 -12.96 9.85
CA ALA A 308 16.07 -13.17 8.69
C ALA A 308 17.32 -12.29 8.74
N LEU A 309 17.19 -11.02 9.17
CA LEU A 309 18.33 -10.12 9.37
C LEU A 309 19.20 -10.59 10.54
N SER A 310 18.57 -11.07 11.62
CA SER A 310 19.27 -11.65 12.77
C SER A 310 20.08 -12.89 12.38
N ALA A 311 19.54 -13.75 11.53
CA ALA A 311 20.27 -14.91 11.00
C ALA A 311 21.45 -14.49 10.10
N GLU A 312 21.31 -13.40 9.33
CA GLU A 312 22.34 -12.92 8.41
C GLU A 312 23.51 -12.19 9.13
N PHE A 313 23.19 -11.39 10.15
CA PHE A 313 24.18 -10.58 10.88
C PHE A 313 24.64 -11.18 12.21
N GLY A 314 23.90 -12.16 12.74
CA GLY A 314 24.09 -12.73 14.08
C GLY A 314 23.25 -12.02 15.15
N ALA A 315 22.81 -12.78 16.15
CA ALA A 315 21.96 -12.30 17.24
C ALA A 315 22.62 -11.23 18.14
N ASP A 316 23.94 -11.09 18.08
CA ASP A 316 24.65 -10.02 18.77
C ASP A 316 24.60 -8.67 18.04
N ARG A 317 24.35 -8.69 16.72
CA ARG A 317 24.30 -7.49 15.88
C ARG A 317 22.87 -7.06 15.58
N VAL A 318 21.96 -8.00 15.31
CA VAL A 318 20.54 -7.69 15.05
C VAL A 318 19.67 -8.59 15.92
N ARG A 319 18.84 -7.97 16.75
CA ARG A 319 17.94 -8.62 17.71
C ARG A 319 16.49 -8.27 17.34
N PRO A 320 15.66 -9.25 16.95
CA PRO A 320 14.24 -9.03 16.79
C PRO A 320 13.62 -8.57 18.12
N LEU A 321 12.76 -7.55 18.07
CA LEU A 321 11.98 -7.11 19.22
C LEU A 321 10.53 -6.89 18.79
N VAL A 322 9.61 -7.66 19.37
CA VAL A 322 8.17 -7.48 19.11
C VAL A 322 7.70 -6.21 19.80
N LEU A 323 7.35 -5.20 19.00
CA LEU A 323 6.83 -3.91 19.45
C LEU A 323 5.93 -3.33 18.35
N ASP A 324 4.64 -3.20 18.65
CA ASP A 324 3.72 -2.39 17.84
C ASP A 324 3.68 -0.96 18.38
N ALA A 325 4.26 -0.02 17.63
CA ALA A 325 4.37 1.37 18.05
C ALA A 325 2.98 2.08 18.16
N GLY A 326 1.95 1.49 17.57
CA GLY A 326 0.56 1.93 17.69
C GLY A 326 -0.17 1.37 18.92
N ASP A 327 0.49 0.52 19.72
CA ASP A 327 -0.06 -0.10 20.93
C ASP A 327 0.81 0.26 22.15
N ASP A 328 0.20 0.95 23.11
CA ASP A 328 0.90 1.48 24.29
C ASP A 328 1.37 0.37 25.24
N GLU A 329 0.60 -0.71 25.36
CA GLU A 329 1.00 -1.86 26.18
C GLU A 329 2.18 -2.60 25.55
N SER A 330 2.13 -2.80 24.23
CA SER A 330 3.24 -3.40 23.46
C SER A 330 4.54 -2.59 23.60
N VAL A 331 4.47 -1.26 23.47
CA VAL A 331 5.64 -0.38 23.65
C VAL A 331 6.18 -0.48 25.07
N ARG A 332 5.32 -0.35 26.09
CA ARG A 332 5.75 -0.40 27.50
C ARG A 332 6.39 -1.73 27.86
N ALA A 333 5.80 -2.84 27.44
CA ALA A 333 6.35 -4.18 27.70
C ALA A 333 7.73 -4.37 27.05
N ALA A 334 7.88 -4.00 25.77
CA ALA A 334 9.14 -4.15 25.06
C ALA A 334 10.27 -3.28 25.65
N ILE A 335 9.97 -2.05 26.04
CA ILE A 335 10.96 -1.15 26.66
C ILE A 335 11.29 -1.60 28.09
N ALA A 336 10.31 -2.06 28.87
CA ALA A 336 10.55 -2.61 30.21
C ALA A 336 11.50 -3.82 30.16
N ALA A 337 11.30 -4.73 29.19
CA ALA A 337 12.21 -5.87 29.00
C ALA A 337 13.66 -5.43 28.73
N LEU A 338 13.87 -4.40 27.90
CA LEU A 338 15.21 -3.82 27.70
C LEU A 338 15.78 -3.24 28.98
N ALA A 339 14.97 -2.55 29.77
CA ALA A 339 15.38 -1.96 31.05
C ALA A 339 15.78 -3.04 32.07
N GLU A 340 15.00 -4.10 32.20
CA GLU A 340 15.26 -5.26 33.07
C GLU A 340 16.57 -5.97 32.72
N ASP A 341 16.88 -6.06 31.42
CA ASP A 341 18.15 -6.58 30.90
C ASP A 341 19.34 -5.60 31.08
N GLY A 342 19.12 -4.44 31.72
CA GLY A 342 20.14 -3.42 31.93
C GLY A 342 20.63 -2.76 30.63
N VAL A 343 19.80 -2.76 29.58
CA VAL A 343 20.15 -2.14 28.30
C VAL A 343 20.09 -0.62 28.41
N ARG A 344 21.19 0.02 28.01
CA ARG A 344 21.24 1.46 27.73
C ARG A 344 21.49 1.66 26.24
N LEU A 345 20.90 2.70 25.68
CA LEU A 345 20.86 2.95 24.24
C LEU A 345 21.76 4.15 23.89
N ASP A 346 22.63 3.98 22.91
CA ASP A 346 23.39 5.08 22.30
C ASP A 346 22.57 5.81 21.23
N GLY A 347 21.58 5.13 20.66
CA GLY A 347 20.82 5.62 19.51
C GLY A 347 19.39 5.13 19.44
N LEU A 348 18.52 5.97 18.89
CA LEU A 348 17.13 5.65 18.59
C LEU A 348 16.80 6.03 17.15
N VAL A 349 16.24 5.09 16.38
CA VAL A 349 15.72 5.34 15.03
C VAL A 349 14.20 5.18 15.05
N LEU A 350 13.48 6.22 14.65
CA LEU A 350 12.02 6.22 14.54
C LEU A 350 11.63 6.29 13.06
N SER A 351 11.42 5.10 12.48
CA SER A 351 11.13 4.92 11.05
C SER A 351 9.68 4.49 10.78
N ALA A 352 8.97 3.98 11.79
CA ALA A 352 7.59 3.55 11.66
C ALA A 352 6.67 4.68 11.17
N GLY A 353 5.72 4.33 10.30
CA GLY A 353 4.73 5.26 9.76
C GLY A 353 3.60 4.54 9.03
N PRO A 354 2.41 5.15 8.96
CA PRO A 354 1.28 4.61 8.21
C PRO A 354 1.51 4.72 6.70
N ALA A 355 0.71 3.99 5.91
CA ALA A 355 0.71 4.14 4.47
C ALA A 355 0.20 5.52 4.06
N VAL A 356 0.85 6.13 3.07
CA VAL A 356 0.54 7.49 2.62
C VAL A 356 -0.41 7.41 1.43
N LEU A 357 -1.68 7.71 1.69
CA LEU A 357 -2.73 7.75 0.68
C LEU A 357 -3.08 9.19 0.32
N GLY A 358 -3.42 9.41 -0.95
CA GLY A 358 -3.94 10.70 -1.39
C GLY A 358 -5.18 11.11 -0.59
N SER A 359 -5.27 12.37 -0.21
CA SER A 359 -6.46 12.97 0.41
C SER A 359 -6.60 14.42 -0.04
N ALA A 360 -7.74 15.04 0.27
CA ALA A 360 -8.02 16.43 -0.04
C ALA A 360 -8.70 17.11 1.15
N LEU A 361 -8.54 18.43 1.24
CA LEU A 361 -9.28 19.25 2.19
C LEU A 361 -10.74 19.33 1.73
N HIS A 362 -11.64 18.72 2.51
CA HIS A 362 -13.09 18.71 2.26
C HIS A 362 -13.80 18.45 3.59
N PRO A 363 -15.05 18.95 3.82
CA PRO A 363 -15.83 18.70 5.03
C PRO A 363 -15.84 17.24 5.52
N ASP A 364 -16.11 16.28 4.64
CA ASP A 364 -16.12 14.84 4.96
C ASP A 364 -14.72 14.21 5.20
N GLY A 365 -13.64 14.96 4.94
CA GLY A 365 -12.26 14.47 5.03
C GLY A 365 -11.56 14.75 6.37
N VAL A 366 -12.15 15.58 7.24
CA VAL A 366 -11.52 16.06 8.48
C VAL A 366 -11.08 14.90 9.38
N ASP A 367 -11.93 13.91 9.60
CA ASP A 367 -11.61 12.77 10.47
C ASP A 367 -10.50 11.89 9.87
N THR A 368 -10.51 11.66 8.55
CA THR A 368 -9.42 10.95 7.86
C THR A 368 -8.08 11.66 8.03
N ILE A 369 -8.06 12.99 7.93
CA ILE A 369 -6.84 13.79 8.14
C ILE A 369 -6.38 13.68 9.59
N ARG A 370 -7.28 13.85 10.56
CA ARG A 370 -6.97 13.76 11.99
C ARG A 370 -6.43 12.39 12.38
N GLU A 371 -7.09 11.31 11.94
CA GLU A 371 -6.67 9.93 12.20
C GLU A 371 -5.27 9.64 11.64
N PHE A 372 -4.97 10.13 10.42
CA PHE A 372 -3.64 9.98 9.84
C PHE A 372 -2.56 10.70 10.66
N VAL A 373 -2.83 11.95 11.06
CA VAL A 373 -1.90 12.75 11.87
C VAL A 373 -1.67 12.09 13.24
N ASP A 374 -2.75 11.70 13.91
CA ASP A 374 -2.70 11.04 15.22
C ASP A 374 -1.92 9.72 15.15
N THR A 375 -2.21 8.87 14.16
CA THR A 375 -1.50 7.61 13.94
C THR A 375 -0.01 7.85 13.68
N SER A 376 0.32 8.82 12.82
CA SER A 376 1.71 9.13 12.44
C SER A 376 2.54 9.66 13.61
N LEU A 377 1.92 10.46 14.49
CA LEU A 377 2.58 10.96 15.69
C LEU A 377 2.67 9.91 16.78
N THR A 378 1.63 9.12 16.98
CA THR A 378 1.58 8.05 17.98
C THR A 378 2.74 7.07 17.82
N VAL A 379 2.99 6.61 16.59
CA VAL A 379 4.06 5.64 16.31
C VAL A 379 5.48 6.18 16.50
N ALA A 380 5.64 7.48 16.70
CA ALA A 380 6.91 8.11 17.05
C ALA A 380 6.96 8.49 18.54
N LEU A 381 5.91 9.14 19.05
CA LEU A 381 5.84 9.66 20.42
C LEU A 381 5.92 8.56 21.47
N ARG A 382 5.14 7.48 21.33
CA ARG A 382 5.13 6.39 22.31
C ARG A 382 6.50 5.74 22.49
N PRO A 383 7.15 5.20 21.45
CA PRO A 383 8.47 4.61 21.62
C PRO A 383 9.54 5.63 22.00
N LEU A 384 9.46 6.88 21.51
CA LEU A 384 10.39 7.93 21.93
C LEU A 384 10.34 8.13 23.43
N THR A 385 9.14 8.46 23.95
CA THR A 385 8.95 8.80 25.37
C THR A 385 9.29 7.63 26.28
N ALA A 386 8.89 6.41 25.91
CA ALA A 386 9.25 5.22 26.68
C ALA A 386 10.76 4.95 26.70
N ALA A 387 11.47 5.16 25.58
CA ALA A 387 12.90 4.89 25.48
C ALA A 387 13.80 6.03 26.04
N LEU A 388 13.24 7.20 26.39
CA LEU A 388 14.03 8.36 26.86
C LEU A 388 14.93 8.01 28.05
N GLU A 389 14.42 7.24 29.02
CA GLU A 389 15.18 6.87 30.21
C GLU A 389 16.31 5.86 29.93
N LEU A 390 16.21 5.11 28.84
CA LEU A 390 17.25 4.18 28.41
C LEU A 390 18.35 4.86 27.60
N LEU A 391 18.06 6.01 26.99
CA LEU A 391 19.00 6.72 26.13
C LEU A 391 20.15 7.32 26.95
N GLU A 392 21.39 7.08 26.53
CA GLU A 392 22.57 7.62 27.19
C GLU A 392 22.69 9.14 26.99
N PRO A 393 23.25 9.87 27.97
CA PRO A 393 23.63 11.27 27.77
C PRO A 393 24.52 11.42 26.54
N GLY A 394 24.19 12.35 25.65
CA GLY A 394 24.90 12.54 24.37
C GLY A 394 24.57 11.51 23.28
N GLY A 395 23.61 10.60 23.53
CA GLY A 395 23.02 9.73 22.53
C GLY A 395 22.32 10.50 21.40
N TRP A 396 21.88 9.76 20.39
CA TRP A 396 21.29 10.34 19.19
C TRP A 396 19.90 9.80 18.84
N ILE A 397 19.11 10.62 18.15
CA ILE A 397 17.76 10.28 17.68
C ILE A 397 17.67 10.59 16.19
N VAL A 398 17.20 9.64 15.40
CA VAL A 398 16.87 9.82 13.98
C VAL A 398 15.35 9.77 13.81
N LEU A 399 14.78 10.85 13.29
CA LEU A 399 13.38 10.94 12.90
C LEU A 399 13.26 10.93 11.38
N LEU A 400 12.52 9.97 10.82
CA LEU A 400 12.23 9.93 9.38
C LEU A 400 11.14 10.97 9.04
N SER A 401 11.58 12.13 8.56
CA SER A 401 10.73 13.17 7.99
C SER A 401 10.54 12.95 6.47
N SER A 402 10.20 14.00 5.72
CA SER A 402 9.99 13.92 4.27
C SER A 402 10.30 15.23 3.57
N GLY A 403 10.77 15.15 2.32
CA GLY A 403 10.90 16.31 1.43
C GLY A 403 9.58 17.06 1.19
N ALA A 404 8.43 16.43 1.45
CA ALA A 404 7.12 17.08 1.37
C ALA A 404 6.96 18.29 2.31
N VAL A 405 7.81 18.42 3.34
CA VAL A 405 7.84 19.58 4.24
C VAL A 405 8.35 20.84 3.51
N ASP A 406 9.22 20.67 2.51
CA ASP A 406 9.72 21.78 1.69
C ASP A 406 8.89 21.95 0.40
N ASP A 407 8.49 20.83 -0.23
CA ASP A 407 7.71 20.80 -1.45
C ASP A 407 6.28 20.32 -1.17
N VAL A 408 5.38 21.29 -0.93
CA VAL A 408 4.02 21.04 -0.46
C VAL A 408 3.23 20.23 -1.50
N PRO A 409 2.78 19.01 -1.17
CA PRO A 409 2.07 18.15 -2.12
C PRO A 409 0.59 18.55 -2.26
N ASP A 410 0.09 18.66 -3.49
CA ASP A 410 -1.30 19.03 -3.81
C ASP A 410 -2.38 18.16 -3.13
N GLN A 411 -2.08 16.88 -2.88
CA GLN A 411 -3.08 15.87 -2.48
C GLN A 411 -2.66 15.08 -1.24
N LEU A 412 -1.82 15.66 -0.37
CA LEU A 412 -1.38 15.01 0.86
C LEU A 412 -1.30 15.98 2.07
N PRO A 413 -2.34 16.77 2.37
CA PRO A 413 -2.31 17.73 3.48
C PRO A 413 -2.01 17.07 4.84
N GLN A 414 -2.62 15.92 5.12
CA GLN A 414 -2.40 15.14 6.34
C GLN A 414 -0.95 14.67 6.51
N TYR A 415 -0.27 14.37 5.40
CA TYR A 415 1.11 13.91 5.42
C TYR A 415 2.07 15.06 5.75
N LEU A 416 1.87 16.21 5.11
CA LEU A 416 2.60 17.44 5.43
C LEU A 416 2.44 17.78 6.91
N ILE A 417 1.19 17.87 7.40
CA ILE A 417 0.91 18.21 8.82
C ILE A 417 1.62 17.25 9.77
N ALA A 418 1.51 15.94 9.53
CA ALA A 418 2.14 14.92 10.37
C ALA A 418 3.66 15.04 10.40
N LYS A 419 4.31 15.24 9.24
CA LYS A 419 5.77 15.36 9.16
C LYS A 419 6.28 16.68 9.73
N SER A 420 5.57 17.79 9.54
CA SER A 420 5.89 19.07 10.21
C SER A 420 5.77 18.97 11.73
N ALA A 421 4.75 18.27 12.24
CA ALA A 421 4.61 18.02 13.67
C ALA A 421 5.72 17.11 14.23
N LEU A 422 6.14 16.09 13.47
CA LEU A 422 7.29 15.25 13.82
C LEU A 422 8.60 16.06 13.88
N GLU A 423 8.82 16.98 12.94
CA GLU A 423 9.99 17.88 12.99
C GLU A 423 9.96 18.84 14.19
N ALA A 424 8.77 19.30 14.58
CA ALA A 424 8.60 20.11 15.80
C ALA A 424 8.98 19.32 17.06
N LEU A 425 8.59 18.04 17.13
CA LEU A 425 9.00 17.14 18.20
C LEU A 425 10.53 16.98 18.24
N GLY A 426 11.17 16.74 17.09
CA GLY A 426 12.63 16.63 17.01
C GLY A 426 13.37 17.89 17.46
N ARG A 427 12.86 19.07 17.08
CA ARG A 427 13.39 20.36 17.56
C ARG A 427 13.29 20.48 19.09
N TYR A 428 12.17 20.07 19.68
CA TYR A 428 12.00 20.05 21.13
C TYR A 428 13.02 19.12 21.80
N CYS A 429 13.20 17.90 21.28
CA CYS A 429 14.13 16.92 21.83
C CYS A 429 15.59 17.39 21.79
N ALA A 430 16.03 17.98 20.67
CA ALA A 430 17.38 18.53 20.55
C ALA A 430 17.64 19.61 21.63
N LYS A 431 16.70 20.54 21.77
CA LYS A 431 16.83 21.69 22.67
C LYS A 431 16.69 21.37 24.15
N ARG A 432 15.82 20.43 24.51
CA ARG A 432 15.45 20.18 25.93
C ARG A 432 16.10 18.96 26.55
N HIS A 433 16.52 17.99 25.75
CA HIS A 433 17.11 16.76 26.27
C HIS A 433 18.62 16.61 25.92
N GLY A 434 19.20 17.53 25.15
CA GLY A 434 20.64 17.54 24.85
C GLY A 434 21.10 16.37 23.97
N TYR A 435 20.18 15.68 23.30
CA TYR A 435 20.51 14.62 22.35
C TYR A 435 20.89 15.19 20.99
N ARG A 436 21.76 14.49 20.26
CA ARG A 436 21.97 14.77 18.83
C ARG A 436 20.74 14.29 18.07
N VAL A 437 20.02 15.20 17.39
CA VAL A 437 18.83 14.83 16.62
C VAL A 437 19.07 15.03 15.13
N LEU A 438 18.66 14.06 14.32
CA LEU A 438 18.58 14.14 12.87
C LEU A 438 17.13 14.10 12.40
N LEU A 439 16.73 15.13 11.65
CA LEU A 439 15.52 15.15 10.83
C LEU A 439 15.90 14.73 9.40
N ALA A 440 15.69 13.45 9.08
CA ALA A 440 16.00 12.91 7.76
C ALA A 440 14.79 13.12 6.82
N ARG A 441 14.82 14.16 5.97
CA ARG A 441 13.76 14.43 4.99
C ARG A 441 13.89 13.52 3.79
N ALA A 442 13.42 12.28 3.95
CA ALA A 442 13.67 11.25 2.96
C ALA A 442 13.07 11.59 1.57
N PRO A 443 13.80 11.27 0.47
CA PRO A 443 13.26 11.32 -0.88
C PRO A 443 12.23 10.19 -1.09
N LYS A 444 11.58 10.19 -2.26
CA LYS A 444 10.79 9.03 -2.67
C LYS A 444 11.70 7.82 -2.84
N MET A 445 11.49 6.79 -2.03
CA MET A 445 12.25 5.53 -2.10
C MET A 445 11.36 4.41 -2.62
N TRP A 446 11.93 3.34 -3.17
CA TRP A 446 11.17 2.15 -3.51
C TRP A 446 11.00 1.27 -2.27
N THR A 447 9.80 1.26 -1.70
CA THR A 447 9.42 0.54 -0.50
C THR A 447 8.04 -0.06 -0.71
N ASP A 448 7.63 -1.02 0.13
CA ASP A 448 6.25 -1.53 0.09
C ASP A 448 5.18 -0.43 0.14
N LEU A 449 5.44 0.67 0.86
CA LEU A 449 4.51 1.80 0.98
C LEU A 449 4.39 2.63 -0.30
N THR A 450 5.44 2.65 -1.10
CA THR A 450 5.49 3.33 -2.41
C THR A 450 5.37 2.34 -3.56
N ASN A 451 5.02 1.08 -3.29
CA ASN A 451 4.92 0.02 -4.29
C ASN A 451 3.50 -0.06 -4.86
N GLY A 452 3.15 0.97 -5.64
CA GLY A 452 1.87 1.09 -6.34
C GLY A 452 2.07 1.47 -7.82
N PRO A 453 0.97 1.61 -8.59
CA PRO A 453 1.01 1.83 -10.05
C PRO A 453 1.89 2.99 -10.55
N LEU A 454 2.04 4.04 -9.73
CA LEU A 454 2.84 5.24 -10.03
C LEU A 454 4.08 5.37 -9.12
N GLY A 455 4.33 4.35 -8.32
CA GLY A 455 5.18 4.43 -7.15
C GLY A 455 6.67 4.13 -7.39
N GLY A 456 7.00 3.30 -8.38
CA GLY A 456 8.39 2.90 -8.67
C GLY A 456 9.21 3.86 -9.56
N ARG A 457 8.65 4.98 -10.03
CA ARG A 457 9.39 5.94 -10.87
C ARG A 457 10.09 7.00 -10.00
N GLY A 458 11.33 7.34 -10.38
CA GLY A 458 12.13 8.38 -9.73
C GLY A 458 12.50 8.05 -8.28
N THR A 459 12.58 6.76 -7.95
CA THR A 459 12.87 6.32 -6.59
C THR A 459 14.37 6.22 -6.32
N VAL A 460 14.81 6.65 -5.15
CA VAL A 460 16.16 6.42 -4.64
C VAL A 460 16.21 5.06 -3.92
N PRO A 461 17.28 4.26 -4.08
CA PRO A 461 17.48 3.03 -3.31
C PRO A 461 17.51 3.31 -1.79
N VAL A 462 16.85 2.47 -1.00
CA VAL A 462 16.74 2.68 0.46
C VAL A 462 18.09 2.58 1.15
N GLU A 463 19.00 1.74 0.64
CA GLU A 463 20.33 1.52 1.20
C GLU A 463 21.18 2.77 1.08
N ARG A 464 21.05 3.52 -0.02
CA ARG A 464 21.77 4.78 -0.18
C ARG A 464 21.34 5.81 0.86
N VAL A 465 20.04 5.98 1.05
CA VAL A 465 19.49 6.88 2.07
C VAL A 465 19.92 6.43 3.47
N ALA A 466 19.90 5.13 3.75
CA ALA A 466 20.39 4.56 5.00
C ALA A 466 21.88 4.81 5.22
N ALA A 467 22.71 4.67 4.18
CA ALA A 467 24.15 4.94 4.25
C ALA A 467 24.42 6.39 4.66
N THR A 468 23.71 7.36 4.07
CA THR A 468 23.85 8.77 4.45
C THR A 468 23.42 9.03 5.89
N ILE A 469 22.30 8.44 6.34
CA ILE A 469 21.84 8.53 7.73
C ILE A 469 22.89 7.97 8.68
N VAL A 470 23.46 6.80 8.37
CA VAL A 470 24.52 6.19 9.20
C VAL A 470 25.83 6.99 9.11
N GLY A 471 26.14 7.59 7.97
CA GLY A 471 27.24 8.54 7.81
C GLY A 471 27.11 9.73 8.77
N TRP A 472 25.89 10.23 9.00
CA TRP A 472 25.64 11.26 10.02
C TRP A 472 25.85 10.75 11.45
N VAL A 473 25.41 9.51 11.73
CA VAL A 473 25.66 8.87 13.05
C VAL A 473 27.16 8.79 13.32
N LEU A 474 27.94 8.41 12.30
CA LEU A 474 29.39 8.28 12.32
C LEU A 474 30.15 9.63 12.31
N GLY A 475 29.46 10.74 12.04
CA GLY A 475 30.06 12.08 11.94
C GLY A 475 30.71 12.40 10.60
N GLU A 476 30.52 11.56 9.57
CA GLU A 476 31.01 11.80 8.20
C GLU A 476 30.10 12.74 7.40
N VAL A 477 28.83 12.83 7.78
CA VAL A 477 27.84 13.70 7.17
C VAL A 477 27.41 14.75 8.17
N SER A 478 27.52 16.02 7.78
CA SER A 478 26.91 17.12 8.50
C SER A 478 25.57 17.46 7.85
N GLY A 479 24.55 17.73 8.66
CA GLY A 479 23.28 18.28 8.18
C GLY A 479 23.21 19.78 8.44
N THR A 480 22.30 20.45 7.74
CA THR A 480 22.00 21.86 7.99
C THR A 480 21.39 22.05 9.38
N ARG A 481 21.72 23.14 10.06
CA ARG A 481 21.17 23.51 11.38
C ARG A 481 20.64 24.93 11.34
N SER A 482 19.45 25.16 11.88
CA SER A 482 18.88 26.49 12.02
C SER A 482 19.37 27.22 13.28
N GLU A 483 19.76 26.46 14.32
CA GLU A 483 20.29 26.92 15.60
C GLU A 483 21.43 25.97 16.00
N ASP A 484 22.45 26.44 16.74
CA ASP A 484 23.61 25.63 17.13
C ASP A 484 23.23 24.38 17.96
N ASP A 485 22.23 24.52 18.83
CA ASP A 485 21.62 23.49 19.68
C ASP A 485 20.40 22.81 19.00
N GLY A 486 20.12 23.15 17.75
CA GLY A 486 19.02 22.60 16.96
C GLY A 486 19.33 21.23 16.34
N PRO A 487 18.29 20.55 15.82
CA PRO A 487 18.49 19.30 15.09
C PRO A 487 19.26 19.55 13.79
N ALA A 488 20.03 18.55 13.36
CA ALA A 488 20.52 18.49 11.99
C ALA A 488 19.36 18.11 11.06
N VAL A 489 19.31 18.73 9.88
CA VAL A 489 18.35 18.41 8.83
C VAL A 489 19.13 17.96 7.60
N LEU A 490 18.75 16.80 7.06
CA LEU A 490 19.22 16.35 5.75
C LEU A 490 18.06 16.39 4.76
N SER A 491 18.25 17.14 3.69
CA SER A 491 17.34 17.28 2.57
C SER A 491 17.26 16.00 1.73
N PRO A 492 16.23 15.87 0.85
CA PRO A 492 16.13 14.75 -0.07
C PRO A 492 17.37 14.56 -0.96
N ALA A 493 18.00 15.65 -1.41
CA ALA A 493 19.18 15.62 -2.27
C ALA A 493 20.41 15.13 -1.49
N GLU A 494 20.68 15.68 -0.31
CA GLU A 494 21.80 15.25 0.55
C GLU A 494 21.70 13.76 0.88
N LEU A 495 20.49 13.28 1.21
CA LEU A 495 20.24 11.86 1.47
C LEU A 495 20.47 10.95 0.25
N ALA A 496 20.26 11.46 -0.97
CA ALA A 496 20.33 10.70 -2.21
C ALA A 496 21.70 10.74 -2.91
N GLU A 497 22.54 11.72 -2.60
CA GLU A 497 23.76 12.00 -3.37
C GLU A 497 25.05 11.72 -2.60
N TRP A 498 25.01 11.71 -1.27
CA TRP A 498 26.21 11.42 -0.48
C TRP A 498 26.78 10.02 -0.78
N SER A 499 28.11 9.92 -0.74
CA SER A 499 28.86 8.68 -0.88
C SER A 499 30.07 8.72 0.06
N PRO A 500 30.43 7.59 0.71
CA PRO A 500 31.57 7.53 1.62
C PRO A 500 32.88 7.73 0.86
N ASP A 501 33.89 8.32 1.52
CA ASP A 501 35.24 8.43 0.97
C ASP A 501 35.85 7.02 0.82
N PRO A 502 36.21 6.57 -0.40
CA PRO A 502 36.80 5.26 -0.61
C PRO A 502 38.09 5.03 0.20
N ARG A 503 38.79 6.10 0.59
CA ARG A 503 40.07 6.04 1.33
C ARG A 503 39.89 5.83 2.83
N ALA A 504 38.75 6.22 3.39
CA ALA A 504 38.46 6.04 4.82
C ALA A 504 38.25 4.55 5.19
N ALA A 505 37.82 3.72 4.23
CA ALA A 505 37.61 2.28 4.42
C ALA A 505 38.92 1.47 4.49
N GLY A 506 40.07 2.05 4.09
CA GLY A 506 41.36 1.36 4.01
C GLY A 506 42.22 1.40 5.28
N ALA A 507 41.83 2.18 6.30
CA ALA A 507 42.65 2.42 7.49
C ALA A 507 42.46 1.38 8.62
N LEU A 508 41.62 0.36 8.42
CA LEU A 508 41.48 -0.80 9.31
C LEU A 508 42.05 -2.04 8.61
N ARG A 509 43.38 -2.17 8.62
CA ARG A 509 44.09 -3.45 8.48
C ARG A 509 44.83 -3.70 9.80
N PRO A 510 44.95 -4.97 10.23
CA PRO A 510 44.97 -5.39 11.63
C PRO A 510 46.10 -4.80 12.46
#